data_AF-A0A6M0IIB0-F1
#
_entry.id   AF-A0A6M0IIB0-F1
#
_cell.length_a   1.000
_cell.length_b   1.000
_cell.length_c   1.000
_cell.angle_alpha   90.00
_cell.angle_beta   90.00
_cell.angle_gamma   90.00
#
_symmetry.space_group_name_H-M   'P 1'
#
loop_
_entity.id
_entity.type
_entity.pdbx_description
1 polymer ?
#
loop_
_entity_poly.entity_id
_entity_poly.type
_entity_poly.pdbx_seq_one_letter_code
_entity_poly.pdbx_strand_id
1 'polypeptide(L)'
;MLKPTKTVAAVLAALFPTSEKAISEKLTQEEFDAFAGEAQETQNRLDAQAQGNEAVANDLTTANASLKEAQDKLTASEAALTKANNDLTAANNKVAELTPRATAWDAHKAALDGANVTGDSTNPKQKAETGLSEKEQASLDKKMELKAKYPGLMADIDVPVQD
;
A
#
# COMPACT_ATOMS: atom_id res chain seq x y z
N MET A 1 -19.87 23.13 -22.15
CA MET A 1 -21.14 23.80 -22.56
C MET A 1 -21.66 23.06 -23.78
N LEU A 2 -22.70 22.24 -23.63
CA LEU A 2 -23.42 21.67 -24.77
C LEU A 2 -24.06 22.83 -25.53
N LYS A 3 -23.77 22.96 -26.83
CA LYS A 3 -24.45 23.95 -27.68
C LYS A 3 -25.96 23.64 -27.66
N PRO A 4 -26.85 24.63 -27.53
CA PRO A 4 -28.27 24.40 -27.66
C PRO A 4 -28.55 23.87 -29.07
N THR A 5 -28.95 22.61 -29.17
CA THR A 5 -29.37 22.01 -30.43
C THR A 5 -30.70 22.63 -30.80
N LYS A 6 -30.75 23.39 -31.90
CA LYS A 6 -32.02 23.92 -32.42
C LYS A 6 -32.83 22.73 -32.94
N THR A 7 -34.11 22.65 -32.56
CA THR A 7 -35.02 21.62 -33.06
C THR A 7 -35.17 21.73 -34.58
N VAL A 8 -35.51 20.62 -35.24
CA VAL A 8 -35.80 20.60 -36.69
C VAL A 8 -36.92 21.59 -37.01
N ALA A 9 -37.94 21.66 -36.14
CA ALA A 9 -39.00 22.65 -36.22
C ALA A 9 -38.47 24.10 -36.17
N ALA A 10 -37.52 24.41 -35.30
CA ALA A 10 -36.90 25.74 -35.22
C ALA A 10 -36.03 26.08 -36.43
N VAL A 11 -35.38 25.08 -37.05
CA VAL A 11 -34.61 25.25 -38.29
C VAL A 11 -35.54 25.46 -39.49
N LEU A 12 -36.61 24.68 -39.58
CA LEU A 12 -37.63 24.82 -40.64
C LEU A 12 -38.37 26.15 -40.55
N ALA A 13 -38.79 26.56 -39.35
CA ALA A 13 -39.43 27.86 -39.13
C ALA A 13 -38.49 29.04 -39.41
N ALA A 14 -37.17 28.88 -39.21
CA ALA A 14 -36.19 29.91 -39.51
C ALA A 14 -35.83 30.00 -41.01
N LEU A 15 -35.78 28.86 -41.71
CA LEU A 15 -35.49 28.79 -43.15
C LEU A 15 -36.70 29.17 -43.99
N PHE A 16 -37.89 28.91 -43.48
CA PHE A 16 -39.14 29.22 -44.15
C PHE A 16 -40.14 29.89 -43.19
N PRO A 17 -39.97 31.19 -42.89
CA PRO A 17 -40.86 31.91 -41.95
C PRO A 17 -42.33 32.01 -42.42
N THR A 18 -42.62 31.64 -43.67
CA THR A 18 -43.94 31.59 -44.30
C THR A 18 -44.27 30.22 -44.94
N SER A 19 -43.47 29.17 -44.68
CA SER A 19 -43.57 27.87 -45.36
C SER A 19 -44.88 27.18 -45.17
N GLU A 20 -45.53 27.24 -44.01
CA GLU A 20 -46.68 26.37 -43.75
C GLU A 20 -47.75 26.54 -44.83
N LYS A 21 -47.95 27.80 -45.25
CA LYS A 21 -48.83 28.17 -46.37
C LYS A 21 -48.21 27.96 -47.75
N ALA A 22 -46.92 28.27 -47.94
CA ALA A 22 -46.25 28.17 -49.23
C ALA A 22 -45.89 26.72 -49.65
N ILE A 23 -45.72 25.83 -48.67
CA ILE A 23 -45.53 24.39 -48.81
C ILE A 23 -46.90 23.76 -49.06
N SER A 24 -47.94 24.08 -48.29
CA SER A 24 -49.30 23.55 -48.53
C SER A 24 -49.95 24.02 -49.84
N GLU A 25 -49.51 25.14 -50.42
CA GLU A 25 -49.98 25.62 -51.74
C GLU A 25 -49.25 24.97 -52.93
N LYS A 26 -48.06 24.38 -52.71
CA LYS A 26 -47.26 23.74 -53.76
C LYS A 26 -47.21 22.22 -53.69
N LEU A 27 -47.46 21.68 -52.52
CA LEU A 27 -47.53 20.26 -52.24
C LEU A 27 -48.99 19.90 -52.02
N THR A 28 -49.40 18.76 -52.54
CA THR A 28 -50.67 18.14 -52.18
C THR A 28 -50.71 17.87 -50.68
N GLN A 29 -51.92 17.75 -50.10
CA GLN A 29 -52.09 17.45 -48.68
C GLN A 29 -51.29 16.20 -48.26
N GLU A 30 -51.25 15.20 -49.13
CA GLU A 30 -50.53 13.94 -48.94
C GLU A 30 -49.00 14.13 -48.84
N GLU A 31 -48.44 15.01 -49.66
CA GLU A 31 -47.02 15.36 -49.63
C GLU A 31 -46.66 16.23 -48.41
N PHE A 32 -47.57 17.09 -47.95
CA PHE A 32 -47.39 17.85 -46.71
C PHE A 32 -47.41 16.94 -45.47
N ASP A 33 -48.37 16.02 -45.39
CA ASP A 33 -48.48 15.06 -44.29
C ASP A 33 -47.26 14.12 -44.24
N ALA A 34 -46.76 13.70 -45.40
CA ALA A 34 -45.52 12.93 -45.51
C ALA A 34 -44.30 13.72 -44.99
N PHE A 35 -44.16 14.98 -45.40
CA PHE A 35 -43.09 15.86 -44.93
C PHE A 35 -43.14 16.09 -43.41
N ALA A 36 -44.33 16.34 -42.86
CA ALA A 36 -44.52 16.51 -41.42
C ALA A 36 -44.15 15.23 -40.65
N GLY A 37 -44.50 14.06 -41.19
CA GLY A 37 -44.10 12.76 -40.65
C GLY A 37 -42.58 12.57 -40.63
N GLU A 38 -41.90 12.85 -41.74
CA GLU A 38 -40.44 12.76 -41.84
C GLU A 38 -39.73 13.75 -40.91
N ALA A 39 -40.27 14.96 -40.75
CA ALA A 39 -39.74 15.96 -39.83
C ALA A 39 -39.87 15.49 -38.37
N GLN A 40 -40.99 14.89 -38.00
CA GLN A 40 -41.21 14.34 -36.66
C GLN A 40 -40.30 13.14 -36.38
N GLU A 41 -40.17 12.21 -37.33
CA GLU A 41 -39.23 11.07 -37.27
C GLU A 41 -37.79 11.58 -37.05
N THR A 42 -37.38 12.59 -37.82
CA THR A 42 -36.05 13.19 -37.71
C THR A 42 -35.84 13.84 -36.35
N GLN A 43 -36.84 14.56 -35.82
CA GLN A 43 -36.77 15.16 -34.49
C GLN A 43 -36.63 14.09 -33.40
N ASN A 44 -37.43 13.02 -33.47
CA ASN A 44 -37.34 11.90 -32.52
C ASN A 44 -35.94 11.25 -32.54
N ARG A 45 -35.34 11.08 -33.73
CA ARG A 45 -33.98 10.54 -33.88
C ARG A 45 -32.93 11.47 -33.28
N LEU A 46 -33.07 12.78 -33.46
CA LEU A 46 -32.17 13.78 -32.86
C LEU A 46 -32.27 13.80 -31.35
N ASP A 47 -33.47 13.70 -30.79
CA ASP A 47 -33.68 13.68 -29.34
C ASP A 47 -33.09 12.40 -28.73
N ALA A 48 -33.28 11.25 -29.37
CA ALA A 48 -32.63 10.00 -28.97
C ALA A 48 -31.10 10.09 -29.04
N GLN A 49 -30.56 10.72 -30.09
CA GLN A 49 -29.12 10.93 -30.22
C GLN A 49 -28.58 11.89 -29.15
N ALA A 50 -29.32 12.95 -28.81
CA ALA A 50 -28.93 13.87 -27.74
C ALA A 50 -28.86 13.15 -26.39
N GLN A 51 -29.86 12.33 -26.06
CA GLN A 51 -29.86 11.50 -24.86
C GLN A 51 -28.69 10.50 -24.84
N GLY A 52 -28.42 9.85 -25.98
CA GLY A 52 -27.28 8.94 -26.11
C GLY A 52 -25.93 9.65 -25.89
N ASN A 53 -25.77 10.87 -26.42
CA ASN A 53 -24.57 11.66 -26.21
C ASN A 53 -24.38 12.07 -24.75
N GLU A 54 -25.46 12.41 -24.04
CA GLU A 54 -25.41 12.71 -22.61
C GLU A 54 -25.02 11.48 -21.78
N ALA A 55 -25.57 10.30 -22.11
CA ALA A 55 -25.18 9.05 -21.46
C ALA A 55 -23.69 8.75 -21.64
N VAL A 56 -23.18 8.86 -22.88
CA VAL A 56 -21.75 8.66 -23.17
C VAL A 56 -20.86 9.66 -22.44
N ALA A 57 -21.28 10.92 -22.31
CA ALA A 57 -20.53 11.93 -21.56
C ALA A 57 -20.46 11.61 -20.05
N ASN A 58 -21.54 11.09 -19.49
CA ASN A 58 -21.59 10.64 -18.09
C ASN A 58 -20.71 9.39 -17.87
N ASP A 59 -20.77 8.43 -18.79
CA ASP A 59 -19.92 7.23 -18.75
C ASP A 59 -18.45 7.60 -18.83
N LEU A 60 -18.08 8.52 -19.72
CA LEU A 60 -16.72 9.02 -19.86
C LEU A 60 -16.23 9.70 -18.56
N THR A 61 -17.09 10.50 -17.92
CA THR A 61 -16.77 11.15 -16.64
C THR A 61 -16.51 10.12 -15.55
N THR A 62 -17.36 9.10 -15.46
CA THR A 62 -17.25 8.01 -14.49
C THR A 62 -15.98 7.19 -14.73
N ALA A 63 -15.71 6.84 -16.00
CA ALA A 63 -14.52 6.08 -16.38
C ALA A 63 -13.23 6.85 -16.04
N ASN A 64 -13.20 8.16 -16.29
CA ASN A 64 -12.05 9.00 -15.93
C ASN A 64 -11.81 9.07 -14.41
N ALA A 65 -12.87 9.13 -13.60
CA ALA A 65 -12.76 9.10 -12.15
C ALA A 65 -12.19 7.76 -11.66
N SER A 66 -12.70 6.64 -12.17
CA SER A 66 -12.21 5.30 -11.85
C SER A 66 -10.76 5.08 -12.29
N LEU A 67 -10.38 5.59 -13.47
CA LEU A 67 -9.00 5.55 -13.95
C LEU A 67 -8.07 6.29 -12.99
N LYS A 68 -8.47 7.49 -12.54
CA LYS A 68 -7.68 8.26 -11.58
C LYS A 68 -7.50 7.51 -10.26
N GLU A 69 -8.57 6.92 -9.72
CA GLU A 69 -8.49 6.13 -8.49
C GLU A 69 -7.54 4.93 -8.64
N ALA A 70 -7.59 4.25 -9.79
CA ALA A 70 -6.70 3.12 -10.08
C ALA A 70 -5.23 3.57 -10.18
N GLN A 71 -4.96 4.72 -10.80
CA GLN A 71 -3.62 5.30 -10.88
C GLN A 71 -3.08 5.67 -9.49
N ASP A 72 -3.90 6.31 -8.65
CA ASP A 72 -3.48 6.70 -7.31
C ASP A 72 -3.16 5.44 -6.45
N LYS A 73 -3.95 4.36 -6.58
CA LYS A 73 -3.67 3.06 -5.93
C LYS A 73 -2.39 2.41 -6.46
N LEU A 74 -2.14 2.47 -7.76
CA LEU A 74 -0.93 1.92 -8.37
C LEU A 74 0.32 2.61 -7.82
N THR A 75 0.33 3.95 -7.79
CA THR A 75 1.46 4.71 -7.24
C THR A 75 1.70 4.40 -5.76
N ALA A 76 0.64 4.26 -4.97
CA ALA A 76 0.78 3.87 -3.56
C ALA A 76 1.38 2.46 -3.41
N SER A 77 0.96 1.51 -4.25
CA SER A 77 1.48 0.14 -4.27
C SER A 77 2.96 0.10 -4.66
N GLU A 78 3.35 0.85 -5.69
CA GLU A 78 4.75 0.97 -6.13
C GLU A 78 5.64 1.51 -5.01
N ALA A 79 5.19 2.56 -4.32
CA ALA A 79 5.93 3.12 -3.18
C ALA A 79 6.08 2.10 -2.02
N ALA A 80 5.02 1.36 -1.72
CA ALA A 80 5.05 0.30 -0.71
C ALA A 80 6.01 -0.83 -1.09
N LEU A 81 6.02 -1.23 -2.36
CA LEU A 81 6.94 -2.24 -2.89
C LEU A 81 8.40 -1.78 -2.80
N THR A 82 8.70 -0.54 -3.19
CA THR A 82 10.04 0.04 -3.04
C THR A 82 10.49 0.02 -1.58
N LYS A 83 9.61 0.42 -0.64
CA LYS A 83 9.92 0.37 0.78
C LYS A 83 10.19 -1.06 1.26
N ALA A 84 9.35 -2.01 0.90
CA ALA A 84 9.50 -3.41 1.27
C ALA A 84 10.81 -4.01 0.76
N ASN A 85 11.19 -3.69 -0.49
CA ASN A 85 12.47 -4.11 -1.05
C ASN A 85 13.67 -3.53 -0.29
N ASN A 86 13.62 -2.25 0.06
CA ASN A 86 14.68 -1.62 0.86
C ASN A 86 14.80 -2.26 2.26
N ASP A 87 13.67 -2.50 2.92
CA ASP A 87 13.61 -3.16 4.23
C ASP A 87 14.18 -4.58 4.16
N LEU A 88 13.84 -5.33 3.10
CA LEU A 88 14.38 -6.67 2.84
C LEU A 88 15.89 -6.65 2.63
N THR A 89 16.40 -5.70 1.82
CA THR A 89 17.85 -5.54 1.62
C THR A 89 18.55 -5.23 2.93
N ALA A 90 18.01 -4.33 3.76
CA ALA A 90 18.58 -4.01 5.06
C ALA A 90 18.59 -5.22 6.01
N ALA A 91 17.49 -5.99 6.04
CA ALA A 91 17.40 -7.22 6.82
C ALA A 91 18.44 -8.26 6.37
N ASN A 92 18.58 -8.49 5.06
CA ASN A 92 19.57 -9.41 4.51
C ASN A 92 21.01 -9.00 4.88
N ASN A 93 21.33 -7.71 4.80
CA ASN A 93 22.64 -7.20 5.22
C ASN A 93 22.89 -7.45 6.71
N LYS A 94 21.87 -7.26 7.56
CA LYS A 94 21.97 -7.52 9.00
C LYS A 94 22.14 -9.00 9.30
N VAL A 95 21.44 -9.88 8.58
CA VAL A 95 21.65 -11.34 8.67
C VAL A 95 23.07 -11.70 8.27
N ALA A 96 23.60 -11.13 7.18
CA ALA A 96 24.97 -11.37 6.74
C ALA A 96 26.01 -10.91 7.78
N GLU A 97 25.76 -9.81 8.50
CA GLU A 97 26.63 -9.34 9.59
C GLU A 97 26.53 -10.23 10.84
N LEU A 98 25.32 -10.64 11.22
CA LEU A 98 25.08 -11.38 12.46
C LEU A 98 25.46 -12.86 12.36
N THR A 99 25.33 -13.48 11.19
CA THR A 99 25.64 -14.90 10.96
C THR A 99 27.05 -15.27 11.45
N PRO A 100 28.14 -14.60 11.02
CA PRO A 100 29.48 -14.96 11.50
C PRO A 100 29.65 -14.70 13.00
N ARG A 101 28.97 -13.71 13.58
CA ARG A 101 29.02 -13.41 15.02
C ARG A 101 28.32 -14.51 15.83
N ALA A 102 27.19 -15.00 15.34
CA ALA A 102 26.48 -16.14 15.93
C ALA A 102 27.35 -17.40 15.86
N THR A 103 27.96 -17.70 14.71
CA THR A 103 28.89 -18.84 14.58
C THR A 103 30.08 -18.73 15.53
N ALA A 104 30.67 -17.54 15.68
CA ALA A 104 31.77 -17.32 16.62
C ALA A 104 31.33 -17.50 18.09
N TRP A 105 30.13 -17.05 18.43
CA TRP A 105 29.55 -17.24 19.75
C TRP A 105 29.29 -18.71 20.06
N ASP A 106 28.74 -19.47 19.11
CA ASP A 106 28.50 -20.91 19.26
C ASP A 106 29.82 -21.67 19.47
N ALA A 107 30.87 -21.32 18.71
CA ALA A 107 32.21 -21.87 18.89
C ALA A 107 32.79 -21.53 20.28
N HIS A 108 32.59 -20.30 20.77
CA HIS A 108 33.03 -19.89 22.10
C HIS A 108 32.29 -20.65 23.21
N LYS A 109 30.98 -20.86 23.08
CA LYS A 109 30.21 -21.69 24.02
C LYS A 109 30.72 -23.13 24.05
N ALA A 110 30.92 -23.74 22.88
CA ALA A 110 31.46 -25.11 22.81
C ALA A 110 32.85 -25.22 23.45
N ALA A 111 33.69 -24.20 23.33
CA ALA A 111 34.99 -24.15 24.00
C ALA A 111 34.85 -24.05 25.54
N LEU A 112 33.89 -23.28 26.05
CA LEU A 112 33.62 -23.21 27.49
C LEU A 112 33.06 -24.53 28.04
N ASP A 113 32.14 -25.17 27.32
CA ASP A 113 31.55 -26.44 27.74
C ASP A 113 32.56 -27.60 27.65
N GLY A 114 33.47 -27.56 26.66
CA GLY A 114 34.59 -28.49 26.52
C GLY A 114 35.73 -28.23 27.49
N ALA A 115 35.87 -26.99 27.98
CA ALA A 115 36.73 -26.60 29.10
C ALA A 115 36.07 -26.99 30.43
N ASN A 116 35.68 -28.26 30.55
CA ASN A 116 35.48 -28.84 31.86
C ASN A 116 36.79 -28.67 32.61
N VAL A 117 36.76 -27.91 33.70
CA VAL A 117 37.89 -27.59 34.55
C VAL A 117 38.40 -28.88 35.19
N THR A 118 39.16 -29.69 34.44
CA THR A 118 40.12 -30.59 35.07
C THR A 118 41.13 -29.67 35.72
N GLY A 119 40.97 -29.52 37.03
CA GLY A 119 41.75 -28.64 37.87
C GLY A 119 43.21 -28.68 37.49
N ASP A 120 43.81 -27.49 37.45
CA ASP A 120 45.24 -27.32 37.33
C ASP A 120 45.92 -28.11 38.47
N SER A 121 46.33 -29.33 38.16
CA SER A 121 46.99 -30.24 39.09
C SER A 121 48.49 -29.96 39.18
N THR A 122 48.98 -28.82 38.68
CA THR A 122 50.41 -28.50 38.69
C THR A 122 50.86 -27.60 39.84
N ASN A 123 49.96 -27.21 40.75
CA ASN A 123 50.32 -26.46 41.96
C ASN A 123 49.94 -27.22 43.26
N PRO A 124 50.86 -27.93 43.93
CA PRO A 124 50.54 -28.76 45.09
C PRO A 124 50.33 -27.96 46.40
N LYS A 125 49.89 -26.70 46.33
CA LYS A 125 49.61 -25.88 47.51
C LYS A 125 48.47 -24.89 47.27
N GLN A 126 47.23 -25.37 47.36
CA GLN A 126 46.16 -24.52 47.86
C GLN A 126 45.14 -25.39 48.58
N LYS A 127 45.13 -25.24 49.91
CA LYS A 127 44.07 -25.73 50.79
C LYS A 127 42.74 -25.18 50.25
N ALA A 128 41.70 -25.99 50.32
CA ALA A 128 40.33 -25.55 50.16
C ALA A 128 40.05 -24.37 51.12
N GLU A 129 40.05 -23.16 50.59
CA GLU A 129 39.47 -22.00 51.25
C GLU A 129 37.96 -22.04 50.97
N THR A 130 37.20 -22.23 52.03
CA THR A 130 35.74 -22.13 52.03
C THR A 130 35.40 -20.64 52.03
N GLY A 131 35.47 -20.02 50.86
CA GLY A 131 35.12 -18.62 50.61
C GLY A 131 35.20 -18.34 49.12
N LEU A 132 34.25 -17.57 48.58
CA LEU A 132 34.34 -17.09 47.20
C LEU A 132 35.68 -16.35 47.05
N SER A 133 36.46 -16.71 46.04
CA SER A 133 37.67 -15.94 45.71
C SER A 133 37.29 -14.50 45.38
N GLU A 134 38.20 -13.55 45.57
CA GLU A 134 37.94 -12.11 45.28
C GLU A 134 37.39 -11.88 43.87
N LYS A 135 37.82 -12.71 42.91
CA LYS A 135 37.35 -12.68 41.52
C LYS A 135 35.91 -13.17 41.38
N GLU A 136 35.50 -14.17 42.15
CA GLU A 136 34.13 -14.67 42.17
C GLU A 136 33.19 -13.68 42.87
N GLN A 137 33.65 -13.04 43.95
CA GLN A 137 32.88 -11.99 44.62
C GLN A 137 32.68 -10.78 43.69
N ALA A 138 33.73 -10.30 43.02
CA ALA A 138 33.62 -9.20 42.05
C ALA A 138 32.69 -9.53 40.86
N SER A 139 32.65 -10.81 40.45
CA SER A 139 31.72 -11.28 39.42
C SER A 139 30.27 -11.28 39.91
N LEU A 140 30.04 -11.66 41.18
CA LEU A 140 28.74 -11.62 41.82
C LEU A 140 28.22 -10.18 41.96
N ASP A 141 29.06 -9.29 42.46
CA ASP A 141 28.74 -7.86 42.63
C ASP A 141 28.36 -7.22 41.30
N LYS A 142 29.11 -7.55 40.24
CA LYS A 142 28.82 -7.05 38.89
C LYS A 142 27.52 -7.60 38.31
N LYS A 143 27.18 -8.86 38.59
CA LYS A 143 25.88 -9.45 38.21
C LYS A 143 24.73 -8.77 38.95
N MET A 144 24.91 -8.46 40.24
CA MET A 144 23.91 -7.72 41.03
C MET A 144 23.71 -6.30 40.50
N GLU A 145 24.80 -5.59 40.16
CA GLU A 145 24.73 -4.25 39.55
C GLU A 145 23.98 -4.29 38.21
N LEU A 146 24.29 -5.26 37.35
CA LEU A 146 23.63 -5.43 36.06
C LEU A 146 22.14 -5.79 36.20
N LYS A 147 21.78 -6.62 37.19
CA LYS A 147 20.37 -6.96 37.50
C LYS A 147 19.59 -5.75 38.00
N ALA A 148 20.20 -4.92 38.86
CA ALA A 148 19.59 -3.67 39.32
C ALA A 148 19.38 -2.67 38.17
N LYS A 149 20.32 -2.61 37.22
CA LYS A 149 20.28 -1.66 36.11
C LYS A 149 19.38 -2.12 34.95
N TYR A 150 19.25 -3.44 34.74
CA TYR A 150 18.51 -4.03 33.62
C TYR A 150 17.67 -5.24 34.04
N PRO A 151 16.63 -5.05 34.88
CA PRO A 151 15.88 -6.15 35.49
C PRO A 151 15.15 -7.04 34.46
N GLY A 152 14.68 -6.48 33.34
CA GLY A 152 13.97 -7.23 32.30
C GLY A 152 14.88 -8.11 31.42
N LEU A 153 16.15 -7.77 31.26
CA LEU A 153 17.11 -8.56 30.47
C LEU A 153 17.80 -9.66 31.30
N MET A 154 17.81 -9.51 32.63
CA MET A 154 18.50 -10.41 33.57
C MET A 154 17.53 -11.28 34.37
N ALA A 155 16.26 -11.35 33.98
CA ALA A 155 15.20 -12.06 34.72
C ALA A 155 15.44 -13.57 34.85
N ASP A 156 16.07 -14.18 33.84
CA ASP A 156 16.35 -15.62 33.81
C ASP A 156 17.70 -15.99 34.49
N ILE A 157 18.45 -15.00 34.99
CA ILE A 157 19.72 -15.24 35.68
C ILE A 157 19.47 -15.29 37.18
N ASP A 158 19.52 -16.50 37.73
CA ASP A 158 19.45 -16.73 39.16
C ASP A 158 20.78 -16.27 39.81
N VAL A 159 20.72 -15.18 40.57
CA VAL A 159 21.87 -14.64 41.30
C VAL A 159 21.59 -14.94 42.77
N PRO A 160 22.44 -15.72 43.45
CA PRO A 160 22.23 -16.07 44.86
C PRO A 160 22.22 -14.79 45.70
N VAL A 161 21.17 -14.61 46.48
CA VAL A 161 21.04 -13.51 47.45
C VAL A 161 22.01 -13.81 48.59
N GLN A 162 22.98 -12.92 48.81
CA GLN A 162 23.78 -12.95 50.04
C GLN A 162 22.96 -12.24 51.14
N ASP A 163 22.54 -12.99 52.16
CA ASP A 163 21.99 -12.45 53.41
C ASP A 163 23.08 -11.77 54.26
#